data_AF-T1BSI2-F1
#
_entry.id   AF-T1BSI2-F1
#
_cell.length_a   1.000
_cell.length_b   1.000
_cell.length_c   1.000
_cell.angle_alpha   90.00
_cell.angle_beta   90.00
_cell.angle_gamma   90.00
#
_symmetry.space_group_name_H-M   'P 1'
#
loop_
_entity.id
_entity.type
_entity.pdbx_description
1 polymer ?
#
loop_
_entity_poly.entity_id
_entity_poly.type
_entity_poly.pdbx_seq_one_letter_code
_entity_poly.pdbx_strand_id
1 'polypeptide(L)'
;MESAIAELRQRGMSLEETLALIGSLHIEPVFAAHALHAVRRTLLRKQHRVAQRLLERLDPTLIPQELRTLWNAIRFELTTAWQTEELPRKQLTVGDEREQVVFYLVEILYRVVPAFYEEIALALAKVFAVPSDSFELPCMLRFGSWGGRGHGRPYRRARQDDPRD
;
A
#
# COMPACT_ATOMS: atom_id res chain seq x y z
N MET A 1 -9.00 12.49 -6.09
CA MET A 1 -9.93 11.65 -6.89
C MET A 1 -11.24 12.32 -7.27
N GLU A 2 -11.75 13.26 -6.47
CA GLU A 2 -13.00 13.99 -6.70
C GLU A 2 -13.18 14.56 -8.12
N SER A 3 -12.16 15.23 -8.68
CA SER A 3 -12.25 15.83 -10.02
C SER A 3 -12.55 14.82 -11.12
N ALA A 4 -11.98 13.62 -11.06
CA ALA A 4 -12.21 12.57 -12.06
C ALA A 4 -13.66 12.04 -11.98
N ILE A 5 -14.18 11.84 -10.76
CA ILE A 5 -15.56 11.40 -10.54
C ILE A 5 -16.55 12.50 -10.95
N ALA A 6 -16.24 13.76 -10.65
CA ALA A 6 -17.03 14.91 -11.09
C ALA A 6 -17.13 15.00 -12.61
N GLU A 7 -16.04 14.69 -13.33
CA GLU A 7 -16.04 14.63 -14.80
C GLU A 7 -16.98 13.54 -15.32
N LEU A 8 -16.98 12.34 -14.70
CA LEU A 8 -17.92 11.27 -15.08
C LEU A 8 -19.38 11.69 -14.88
N ARG A 9 -19.69 12.35 -13.76
CA ARG A 9 -21.02 12.92 -13.51
C ARG A 9 -21.39 13.98 -14.56
N GLN A 10 -20.46 14.86 -14.93
CA GLN A 10 -20.69 15.88 -15.97
C GLN A 10 -20.94 15.27 -17.35
N ARG A 11 -20.37 14.10 -17.64
CA ARG A 11 -20.65 13.32 -18.86
C ARG A 11 -22.00 12.60 -18.81
N GLY A 12 -22.77 12.77 -17.74
CA GLY A 12 -24.13 12.23 -17.59
C GLY A 12 -24.20 10.84 -16.97
N MET A 13 -23.09 10.29 -16.48
CA MET A 13 -23.11 8.96 -15.85
C MET A 13 -23.85 8.99 -14.51
N SER A 14 -24.69 8.00 -14.27
CA SER A 14 -25.31 7.77 -12.97
C SER A 14 -24.32 7.23 -11.93
N LEU A 15 -24.74 7.19 -10.66
CA LEU A 15 -23.95 6.55 -9.61
C LEU A 15 -23.75 5.06 -9.91
N GLU A 16 -24.79 4.34 -10.34
CA GLU A 16 -24.71 2.91 -10.67
C GLU A 16 -23.75 2.65 -11.83
N GLU A 17 -23.81 3.48 -12.89
CA GLU A 17 -22.90 3.37 -14.04
C GLU A 17 -21.45 3.65 -13.65
N THR A 18 -21.25 4.63 -12.76
CA THR A 18 -19.91 4.96 -12.24
C THR A 18 -19.36 3.82 -11.38
N LEU A 19 -20.18 3.24 -10.50
CA LEU A 19 -19.80 2.08 -9.69
C LEU A 19 -19.50 0.86 -10.55
N ALA A 20 -20.30 0.61 -11.59
CA ALA A 20 -20.03 -0.47 -12.56
C ALA A 20 -18.71 -0.25 -13.31
N LEU A 21 -18.41 0.98 -13.72
CA LEU A 21 -17.15 1.33 -14.35
C LEU A 21 -15.98 1.10 -13.39
N ILE A 22 -16.07 1.57 -12.14
CA ILE A 22 -15.04 1.34 -11.11
C ILE A 22 -14.87 -0.17 -10.88
N GLY A 23 -15.95 -0.95 -10.87
CA GLY A 23 -15.90 -2.41 -10.71
C GLY A 23 -15.27 -3.15 -11.88
N SER A 24 -15.18 -2.53 -13.05
CA SER A 24 -14.44 -3.06 -14.20
C SER A 24 -12.92 -2.79 -14.14
N LEU A 25 -12.49 -1.90 -13.24
CA LEU A 25 -11.07 -1.60 -13.07
C LEU A 25 -10.35 -2.76 -12.40
N HIS A 26 -9.24 -3.17 -12.99
CA HIS A 26 -8.32 -4.15 -12.41
C HIS A 26 -6.94 -3.54 -12.29
N ILE A 27 -6.59 -3.14 -11.07
CA ILE A 27 -5.28 -2.59 -10.72
C ILE A 27 -4.53 -3.67 -9.95
N GLU A 28 -3.42 -4.12 -10.51
CA GLU A 28 -2.58 -5.16 -9.89
C GLU A 28 -1.12 -4.72 -9.83
N PRO A 29 -0.69 -4.02 -8.77
CA PRO A 29 0.72 -3.73 -8.55
C PRO A 29 1.45 -5.05 -8.30
N VAL A 30 2.47 -5.32 -9.12
CA VAL A 30 3.30 -6.52 -9.01
C VAL A 30 4.63 -6.17 -8.38
N PHE A 31 4.93 -6.77 -7.24
CA PHE A 31 6.24 -6.68 -6.60
C PHE A 31 7.26 -7.47 -7.41
N ALA A 32 8.12 -6.74 -8.13
CA ALA A 32 9.31 -7.32 -8.75
C ALA A 32 10.44 -7.44 -7.73
N ALA A 33 11.19 -8.54 -7.78
CA ALA A 33 12.44 -8.64 -7.05
C ALA A 33 13.38 -7.53 -7.56
N HIS A 34 13.78 -6.63 -6.67
CA HIS A 34 14.80 -5.65 -7.00
C HIS A 34 16.16 -6.33 -6.92
N ALA A 35 16.59 -6.90 -8.05
CA ALA A 35 17.70 -7.86 -8.17
C ALA A 35 19.08 -7.38 -7.66
N LEU A 36 19.23 -6.14 -7.20
CA LEU A 36 20.52 -5.59 -6.80
C LEU A 36 20.62 -5.17 -5.33
N HIS A 37 19.52 -4.86 -4.64
CA HIS A 37 19.60 -4.34 -3.27
C HIS A 37 18.35 -4.72 -2.46
N ALA A 38 18.27 -5.95 -1.95
CA ALA A 38 17.46 -6.16 -0.76
C ALA A 38 18.20 -5.51 0.41
N VAL A 39 17.92 -4.23 0.59
CA VAL A 39 18.32 -3.46 1.77
C VAL A 39 17.82 -4.23 3.00
N ARG A 40 18.69 -4.47 3.98
CA ARG A 40 18.32 -5.20 5.20
C ARG A 40 17.07 -4.58 5.83
N ARG A 41 16.13 -5.40 6.30
CA ARG A 41 14.89 -4.96 6.97
C ARG A 41 15.14 -3.95 8.09
N THR A 42 16.26 -4.08 8.79
CA THR A 42 16.70 -3.15 9.83
C THR A 42 16.91 -1.74 9.28
N LEU A 43 17.51 -1.58 8.10
CA LEU A 43 17.74 -0.29 7.47
C LEU A 43 16.43 0.30 6.92
N LEU A 44 15.57 -0.50 6.29
CA LEU A 44 14.24 -0.05 5.84
C LEU A 44 13.40 0.49 7.00
N ARG A 45 13.42 -0.19 8.15
CA ARG A 45 12.74 0.26 9.37
C ARG A 45 13.32 1.59 9.89
N LYS A 46 14.63 1.78 9.83
CA LYS A 46 15.29 3.03 10.22
C LYS A 46 14.89 4.18 9.31
N GLN A 47 14.92 3.96 8.00
CA GLN A 47 14.46 4.93 7.00
C GLN A 47 12.99 5.31 7.22
N HIS A 48 12.11 4.34 7.47
CA HIS A 48 10.70 4.60 7.77
C HIS A 48 10.52 5.46 9.04
N ARG A 49 11.24 5.15 10.13
CA ARG A 49 11.18 5.95 11.37
C ARG A 49 11.71 7.38 11.17
N VAL A 50 12.76 7.56 10.36
CA VAL A 50 13.25 8.90 10.01
C VAL A 50 12.19 9.67 9.25
N ALA A 51 11.54 9.06 8.25
CA ALA A 51 10.45 9.69 7.50
C ALA A 51 9.27 10.09 8.40
N GLN A 52 8.84 9.20 9.31
CA GLN A 52 7.78 9.51 10.28
C GLN A 52 8.14 10.70 11.18
N ARG A 53 9.37 10.75 11.71
CA ARG A 53 9.82 11.86 12.56
C ARG A 53 9.95 13.18 11.79
N LEU A 54 10.36 13.12 10.52
CA LEU A 54 10.37 14.30 9.66
C LEU A 54 8.96 14.82 9.39
N LEU A 55 7.96 13.94 9.31
CA LEU A 55 6.55 14.33 9.22
C LEU A 55 6.04 14.92 10.55
N GLU A 56 6.32 14.27 11.68
CA GLU A 56 5.98 14.78 13.03
C GLU A 56 6.51 16.21 13.24
N ARG A 57 7.71 16.52 12.75
CA ARG A 57 8.32 17.87 12.83
C ARG A 57 7.45 18.96 12.20
N LEU A 58 6.59 18.63 11.23
CA LEU A 58 5.73 19.62 10.57
C LEU A 58 4.56 20.08 11.46
N ASP A 59 4.35 19.44 12.61
CA ASP A 59 3.35 19.85 13.58
C ASP A 59 3.70 21.24 14.17
N PRO A 60 2.86 22.27 13.95
CA PRO A 60 3.12 23.63 14.45
C PRO A 60 2.95 23.75 15.97
N THR A 61 2.40 22.74 16.65
CA THR A 61 2.12 22.76 18.09
C THR A 61 3.31 22.30 18.95
N LEU A 62 4.37 21.77 18.34
CA LEU A 62 5.53 21.23 19.04
C LEU A 62 6.26 22.29 19.86
N ILE A 63 6.52 21.99 21.14
CA ILE A 63 7.34 22.87 21.98
C ILE A 63 8.83 22.68 21.71
N PRO A 64 9.70 23.68 22.00
CA PRO A 64 11.13 23.59 21.67
C PRO A 64 11.85 22.37 22.24
N GLN A 65 11.42 21.85 23.39
CA GLN A 65 12.00 20.64 23.99
C GLN A 65 11.64 19.37 23.20
N GLU A 66 10.40 19.26 22.73
CA GLU A 66 9.95 18.13 21.90
C GLU A 66 10.67 18.13 20.56
N LEU A 67 10.82 19.32 19.94
CA LEU A 67 11.57 19.46 18.70
C LEU A 67 13.04 19.03 18.86
N ARG A 68 13.69 19.36 19.97
CA ARG A 68 15.06 18.88 20.28
C ARG A 68 15.10 17.35 20.43
N THR A 69 14.15 16.76 21.15
CA THR A 69 14.04 15.30 21.31
C THR A 69 13.86 14.62 19.96
N LEU A 70 13.00 15.16 19.10
CA LEU A 70 12.75 14.66 17.76
C LEU A 70 14.03 14.68 16.90
N TRP A 71 14.78 15.78 16.92
CA TRP A 71 16.07 15.88 16.22
C TRP A 71 17.11 14.89 16.74
N ASN A 72 17.19 14.70 18.06
CA ASN A 72 18.09 13.71 18.65
C ASN A 72 17.72 12.29 18.20
N ALA A 73 16.43 11.96 18.13
CA ALA A 73 15.96 10.68 17.65
C ALA A 73 16.26 10.45 16.15
N ILE A 74 16.09 11.48 15.30
CA ILE A 74 16.49 11.42 13.89
C ILE A 74 18.00 11.17 13.77
N ARG A 75 18.81 11.94 14.50
CA ARG A 75 20.28 11.80 14.49
C ARG A 75 20.70 10.41 14.93
N PHE A 76 20.04 9.84 15.94
CA PHE A 76 20.30 8.49 16.41
C PHE A 76 20.02 7.43 15.32
N GLU A 77 18.87 7.51 14.64
CA GLU A 77 18.56 6.55 13.57
C GLU A 77 19.54 6.67 12.40
N LEU A 78 19.90 7.89 11.99
CA LEU A 78 20.88 8.11 10.92
C LEU A 78 22.27 7.59 11.29
N THR A 79 22.72 7.86 12.52
CA THR A 79 24.03 7.40 13.01
C THR A 79 24.10 5.88 13.05
N THR A 80 23.06 5.24 13.59
CA THR A 80 22.99 3.78 13.66
C THR A 80 22.79 3.14 12.29
N ALA A 81 22.07 3.80 11.37
CA ALA A 81 21.98 3.38 9.98
C ALA A 81 23.36 3.40 9.31
N TRP A 82 24.12 4.50 9.46
CA TRP A 82 25.47 4.64 8.92
C TRP A 82 26.45 3.59 9.44
N GLN A 83 26.33 3.20 10.71
CA GLN A 83 27.15 2.15 11.34
C GLN A 83 26.67 0.73 11.00
N THR A 84 25.52 0.58 10.33
CA THR A 84 24.98 -0.71 9.92
C THR A 84 25.38 -0.98 8.47
N GLU A 85 26.08 -2.09 8.24
CA GLU A 85 26.43 -2.54 6.89
C GLU A 85 25.16 -2.79 6.05
N GLU A 86 24.96 -1.98 5.00
CA GLU A 86 23.73 -1.96 4.19
C GLU A 86 23.60 -3.19 3.29
N LEU A 87 24.74 -3.72 2.81
CA LEU A 87 24.79 -4.85 1.90
C LEU A 87 24.93 -6.17 2.68
N PRO A 88 24.18 -7.23 2.30
CA PRO A 88 24.46 -8.57 2.78
C PRO A 88 25.82 -9.05 2.25
N ARG A 89 26.62 -9.71 3.09
CA ARG A 89 27.93 -10.29 2.68
C ARG A 89 27.81 -11.50 1.74
N LYS A 90 26.59 -11.93 1.42
CA LYS A 90 26.27 -13.12 0.62
C LYS A 90 25.13 -12.79 -0.35
N GLN A 91 25.06 -13.49 -1.48
CA GLN A 91 23.89 -13.43 -2.38
C GLN A 91 22.60 -13.63 -1.60
N LEU A 92 21.63 -12.76 -1.90
CA LEU A 92 20.30 -12.77 -1.31
C LEU A 92 19.59 -14.08 -1.65
N THR A 93 18.87 -14.62 -0.66
CA THR A 93 18.05 -15.82 -0.88
C THR A 93 16.65 -15.41 -1.35
N VAL A 94 15.94 -16.33 -2.00
CA VAL A 94 14.51 -16.16 -2.34
C VAL A 94 13.66 -15.91 -1.08
N GLY A 95 14.11 -16.38 0.09
CA GLY A 95 13.48 -16.09 1.37
C GLY A 95 13.57 -14.60 1.75
N ASP A 96 14.75 -14.00 1.57
CA ASP A 96 14.98 -12.59 1.88
C ASP A 96 14.13 -11.66 1.00
N GLU A 97 13.98 -11.99 -0.29
CA GLU A 97 13.11 -11.25 -1.22
C GLU A 97 11.63 -11.33 -0.80
N ARG A 98 11.17 -12.52 -0.39
CA ARG A 98 9.80 -12.70 0.10
C ARG A 98 9.54 -11.90 1.37
N GLU A 99 10.48 -11.89 2.31
CA GLU A 99 10.36 -11.10 3.53
C GLU A 99 10.30 -9.60 3.25
N GLN A 100 11.06 -9.10 2.26
CA GLN A 100 10.99 -7.71 1.83
C GLN A 100 9.60 -7.37 1.28
N VAL A 101 9.05 -8.21 0.41
CA VAL A 101 7.69 -8.01 -0.13
C VAL A 101 6.63 -8.03 0.98
N VAL A 102 6.74 -8.96 1.93
CA VAL A 102 5.84 -9.03 3.10
C VAL A 102 5.95 -7.77 3.96
N PHE A 103 7.16 -7.22 4.14
CA PHE A 103 7.34 -5.97 4.87
C PHE A 103 6.55 -4.81 4.24
N TYR A 104 6.65 -4.60 2.92
CA TYR A 104 5.88 -3.55 2.23
C TYR A 104 4.37 -3.81 2.28
N LEU A 105 3.94 -5.07 2.12
CA LEU A 105 2.53 -5.45 2.20
C LEU A 105 1.93 -5.13 3.58
N VAL A 106 2.60 -5.55 4.66
CA VAL A 106 2.05 -5.43 6.01
C VAL A 106 2.22 -4.03 6.59
N GLU A 107 3.39 -3.42 6.44
CA GLU A 107 3.72 -2.19 7.17
C GLU A 107 3.23 -0.92 6.45
N ILE A 108 3.07 -0.99 5.12
CA ILE A 108 2.68 0.15 4.29
C ILE A 108 1.33 -0.10 3.65
N LEU A 109 1.19 -1.13 2.81
CA LEU A 109 -0.02 -1.30 2.00
C LEU A 109 -1.26 -1.57 2.83
N TYR A 110 -1.17 -2.37 3.90
CA TYR A 110 -2.32 -2.64 4.78
C TYR A 110 -2.91 -1.36 5.39
N ARG A 111 -2.08 -0.32 5.59
CA ARG A 111 -2.54 0.98 6.12
C ARG A 111 -3.07 1.91 5.03
N VAL A 112 -2.49 1.86 3.84
CA VAL A 112 -2.83 2.76 2.73
C VAL A 112 -4.08 2.30 1.99
N VAL A 113 -4.29 0.99 1.83
CA VAL A 113 -5.41 0.45 1.05
C VAL A 113 -6.77 0.89 1.62
N PRO A 114 -7.07 0.77 2.93
CA PRO A 114 -8.35 1.25 3.45
C PRO A 114 -8.56 2.74 3.23
N ALA A 115 -7.54 3.57 3.50
CA ALA A 115 -7.61 5.02 3.28
C ALA A 115 -7.85 5.40 1.82
N PHE A 116 -7.28 4.64 0.88
CA PHE A 116 -7.52 4.82 -0.55
C PHE A 116 -8.97 4.54 -0.94
N TYR A 117 -9.56 3.44 -0.45
CA TYR A 117 -10.99 3.15 -0.68
C TYR A 117 -11.90 4.19 0.00
N GLU A 118 -11.54 4.63 1.20
CA GLU A 118 -12.27 5.68 1.92
C GLU A 118 -12.27 7.00 1.15
N GLU A 119 -11.14 7.42 0.58
CA GLU A 119 -11.08 8.64 -0.25
C GLU A 119 -11.99 8.53 -1.49
N ILE A 120 -12.10 7.35 -2.10
CA ILE A 120 -13.02 7.11 -3.24
C ILE A 120 -14.47 7.17 -2.78
N ALA A 121 -14.81 6.53 -1.65
CA ALA A 121 -16.16 6.55 -1.10
C ALA A 121 -16.59 8.00 -0.79
N LEU A 122 -15.72 8.77 -0.12
CA LEU A 122 -15.97 10.17 0.19
C LEU A 122 -16.15 11.02 -1.08
N ALA A 123 -15.33 10.78 -2.10
CA ALA A 123 -15.44 11.49 -3.36
C ALA A 123 -16.74 11.17 -4.10
N LEU A 124 -17.18 9.91 -4.14
CA LEU A 124 -18.47 9.51 -4.72
C LEU A 124 -19.65 10.10 -3.94
N ALA A 125 -19.63 9.99 -2.61
CA ALA A 125 -20.66 10.53 -1.73
C ALA A 125 -20.84 12.04 -1.96
N LYS A 126 -19.72 12.77 -2.04
CA LYS A 126 -19.72 14.22 -2.30
C LYS A 126 -20.19 14.55 -3.70
N VAL A 127 -19.66 13.86 -4.73
CA VAL A 127 -20.01 14.17 -6.13
C VAL A 127 -21.45 13.81 -6.44
N PHE A 128 -22.00 12.73 -5.90
CA PHE A 128 -23.39 12.33 -6.16
C PHE A 128 -24.39 12.81 -5.11
N ALA A 129 -23.91 13.51 -4.07
CA ALA A 129 -24.71 14.00 -2.94
C ALA A 129 -25.53 12.90 -2.24
N VAL A 130 -24.89 11.75 -2.01
CA VAL A 130 -25.45 10.59 -1.31
C VAL A 130 -24.61 10.26 -0.07
N PRO A 131 -25.17 9.60 0.96
CA PRO A 131 -24.37 9.11 2.09
C PRO A 131 -23.29 8.12 1.61
N SER A 132 -22.11 8.14 2.23
CA SER A 132 -21.02 7.18 1.93
C SER A 132 -21.43 5.73 2.13
N ASP A 133 -22.36 5.50 3.04
CA ASP A 133 -22.78 4.16 3.46
C ASP A 133 -23.94 3.63 2.59
N SER A 134 -24.39 4.41 1.59
CA SER A 134 -25.48 4.02 0.71
C SER A 134 -25.04 3.17 -0.49
N PHE A 135 -23.75 2.87 -0.62
CA PHE A 135 -23.21 2.05 -1.69
C PHE A 135 -21.96 1.28 -1.22
N GLU A 136 -21.70 0.15 -1.86
CA GLU A 136 -20.48 -0.63 -1.63
C GLU A 136 -19.48 -0.43 -2.77
N LEU A 137 -18.22 -0.23 -2.42
CA LEU A 137 -17.15 -0.12 -3.41
C LEU A 137 -16.74 -1.50 -3.94
N PRO A 138 -16.66 -1.69 -5.26
CA PRO A 138 -16.18 -2.94 -5.82
C PRO A 138 -14.66 -3.09 -5.62
N CYS A 139 -14.19 -4.33 -5.58
CA CYS A 139 -12.77 -4.63 -5.43
C CYS A 139 -12.02 -4.38 -6.75
N MET A 140 -11.26 -3.29 -6.80
CA MET A 140 -10.45 -2.87 -7.97
C MET A 140 -8.95 -3.14 -7.80
N LEU A 141 -8.48 -3.38 -6.58
CA LEU A 141 -7.05 -3.47 -6.25
C LEU A 141 -6.68 -4.87 -5.79
N ARG A 142 -5.69 -5.48 -6.44
CA ARG A 142 -5.07 -6.77 -6.08
C ARG A 142 -3.55 -6.62 -6.06
N PHE A 143 -2.83 -7.51 -5.38
CA PHE A 143 -1.36 -7.46 -5.34
C PHE A 143 -0.76 -8.76 -5.85
N GLY A 144 0.21 -8.65 -6.75
CA GLY A 144 1.00 -9.75 -7.27
C GLY A 144 2.45 -9.70 -6.78
N SER A 145 3.17 -10.81 -6.88
CA SER A 145 4.62 -10.86 -6.64
C SER A 145 5.30 -11.78 -7.65
N TRP A 146 6.45 -11.35 -8.16
CA TRP A 146 7.28 -12.12 -9.09
C TRP A 146 8.08 -13.25 -8.40
N GLY A 147 8.02 -13.38 -7.07
CA GLY A 147 8.79 -14.32 -6.24
C GLY A 147 8.43 -15.81 -6.36
N GLY A 148 7.80 -16.22 -7.46
CA GLY A 148 7.46 -17.58 -7.80
C GLY A 148 7.81 -17.86 -9.25
N ARG A 149 8.93 -18.54 -9.49
CA ARG A 149 9.20 -19.14 -10.80
C ARG A 149 8.15 -20.24 -11.01
N GLY A 150 7.04 -19.91 -11.68
CA GLY A 150 6.01 -20.86 -12.12
C GLY A 150 4.57 -20.41 -11.90
N HIS A 151 3.98 -19.82 -12.93
CA HIS A 151 2.55 -19.73 -13.21
C HIS A 151 1.63 -18.98 -12.21
N GLY A 152 1.37 -17.71 -12.54
CA GLY A 152 0.11 -17.07 -12.18
C GLY A 152 -1.05 -17.77 -12.87
N ARG A 153 -1.71 -18.69 -12.18
CA ARG A 153 -3.09 -19.09 -12.47
C ARG A 153 -3.95 -18.84 -11.23
N PRO A 154 -5.14 -18.24 -11.39
CA PRO A 154 -6.03 -17.98 -10.26
C PRO A 154 -6.54 -19.30 -9.68
N TYR A 155 -6.42 -19.46 -8.36
CA TYR A 155 -6.99 -20.60 -7.63
C TYR A 155 -8.52 -20.49 -7.63
N ARG A 156 -9.18 -21.20 -8.56
CA ARG A 156 -10.63 -21.42 -8.53
C ARG A 156 -10.89 -22.74 -7.81
N ARG A 157 -11.49 -22.69 -6.61
CA ARG A 157 -12.05 -23.87 -5.93
C ARG A 157 -13.13 -24.47 -6.84
N ALA A 158 -12.89 -25.63 -7.42
CA ALA A 158 -13.95 -26.44 -8.01
C ALA A 158 -14.67 -27.16 -6.86
N ARG A 159 -15.97 -26.86 -6.73
CA ARG A 159 -16.94 -27.60 -5.93
C ARG A 159 -17.17 -28.93 -6.66
N GLN A 160 -16.92 -30.05 -6.00
CA GLN A 160 -17.24 -31.37 -6.53
C GLN A 160 -18.51 -31.84 -5.83
N ASP A 161 -19.63 -31.66 -6.54
CA ASP A 161 -20.85 -32.42 -6.28
C ASP A 161 -20.74 -33.77 -7.03
N ASP A 162 -21.22 -34.81 -6.34
CA ASP A 162 -21.35 -36.27 -6.60
C ASP A 162 -22.00 -36.66 -7.97
N PRO A 163 -22.17 -37.93 -8.41
CA PRO A 163 -21.81 -39.25 -7.86
C PRO A 163 -21.13 -40.22 -8.85
N ARG A 164 -20.62 -41.36 -8.35
CA ARG A 164 -20.10 -42.47 -9.17
C ARG A 164 -21.17 -43.54 -9.39
N ASP A 165 -21.46 -43.81 -10.67
CA ASP A 165 -21.64 -45.18 -11.18
C ASP A 165 -20.25 -45.86 -11.30
#